data_AF-A0A3A9W4S3-F1
#
_entry.id   AF-A0A3A9W4S3-F1
#
_cell.length_a   1.000
_cell.length_b   1.000
_cell.length_c   1.000
_cell.angle_alpha   90.00
_cell.angle_beta   90.00
_cell.angle_gamma   90.00
#
_symmetry.space_group_name_H-M   'P 1'
#
loop_
_entity.id
_entity.type
_entity.pdbx_description
1 polymer ?
#
loop_
_entity_poly.entity_id
_entity_poly.type
_entity_poly.pdbx_seq_one_letter_code
_entity_poly.pdbx_strand_id
1 'polypeptide(L)' 'MWDESFGQLLRKHLSLLEPEDEITADLSLRDFGLDSMGMVALLSSLEEKYGVRFVDDALHIDNFATPTTLWNTLEAMR' A
#
# COMPACT_ATOMS: atom_id res chain seq x y z
N MET A 1 5.20 -12.64 -0.38
CA MET A 1 5.10 -12.33 1.07
C MET A 1 5.79 -10.99 1.25
N TRP A 2 5.11 -10.00 1.80
CA TRP A 2 5.67 -8.66 2.01
C TRP A 2 6.51 -8.59 3.29
N ASP A 3 7.33 -7.56 3.42
CA ASP A 3 8.16 -7.35 4.61
C ASP A 3 7.44 -6.56 5.72
N GLU A 4 8.04 -6.54 6.92
CA GLU A 4 7.46 -5.82 8.07
C GLU A 4 7.34 -4.32 7.84
N SER A 5 8.26 -3.71 7.08
CA SER A 5 8.25 -2.28 6.79
C SER A 5 7.03 -1.89 5.97
N PHE A 6 6.67 -2.71 4.98
CA PHE A 6 5.48 -2.52 4.15
C PHE A 6 4.20 -2.58 4.98
N GLY A 7 4.09 -3.61 5.84
CA GLY A 7 2.93 -3.73 6.73
C GLY A 7 2.78 -2.54 7.67
N GLN A 8 3.89 -2.01 8.21
CA GLN A 8 3.86 -0.82 9.05
C GLN A 8 3.46 0.44 8.29
N LEU A 9 3.89 0.60 7.04
CA LEU A 9 3.44 1.71 6.19
C LEU A 9 1.94 1.63 5.94
N LEU A 10 1.42 0.46 5.53
CA LEU A 10 -0.01 0.28 5.33
C LEU A 10 -0.82 0.67 6.56
N ARG A 11 -0.45 0.19 7.77
CA ARG A 11 -1.16 0.55 9.02
C ARG A 11 -1.24 2.06 9.27
N LYS A 12 -0.24 2.84 8.86
CA LYS A 12 -0.24 4.31 9.02
C LYS A 12 -1.24 5.00 8.09
N HIS A 13 -1.57 4.38 6.96
CA HIS A 13 -2.44 4.96 5.94
C HIS A 13 -3.86 4.36 5.95
N LEU A 14 -4.06 3.23 6.64
CA LEU A 14 -5.36 2.59 6.82
C LEU A 14 -6.03 3.09 8.11
N SER A 15 -6.68 4.25 8.02
CA SER A 15 -7.28 4.94 9.18
C SER A 15 -8.42 4.17 9.88
N LEU A 16 -9.03 3.20 9.20
CA LEU A 16 -10.11 2.38 9.73
C LEU A 16 -9.64 1.00 10.22
N LEU A 17 -8.35 0.70 10.10
CA LEU A 17 -7.77 -0.54 10.61
C LEU A 17 -7.41 -0.38 12.08
N GLU A 18 -7.92 -1.26 12.94
CA GLU A 18 -7.57 -1.20 14.36
C GLU A 18 -6.13 -1.70 14.59
N PRO A 19 -5.45 -1.25 15.65
CA PRO A 19 -4.07 -1.68 15.93
C PRO A 19 -3.91 -3.20 16.11
N GLU A 20 -4.97 -3.87 16.55
CA GLU A 20 -5.02 -5.32 16.78
C GLU A 20 -5.34 -6.10 15.51
N ASP A 21 -5.82 -5.44 14.46
CA ASP A 21 -6.21 -6.10 13.22
C ASP A 21 -4.99 -6.58 12.42
N GLU A 22 -5.16 -7.78 11.85
CA GLU A 22 -4.20 -8.34 10.92
C GLU A 22 -4.42 -7.79 9.51
N ILE A 23 -3.33 -7.33 8.88
CA ILE A 23 -3.34 -7.03 7.45
C ILE A 23 -3.26 -8.35 6.69
N THR A 24 -4.39 -8.79 6.15
CA THR A 24 -4.46 -9.99 5.31
C THR A 24 -4.16 -9.66 3.84
N ALA A 25 -3.77 -10.68 3.07
CA ALA A 25 -3.36 -10.54 1.67
C ALA A 25 -4.44 -9.92 0.77
N ASP A 26 -5.70 -10.20 1.07
CA ASP A 26 -6.88 -9.83 0.29
C ASP A 26 -7.69 -8.69 0.93
N LEU A 27 -7.14 -8.08 1.99
CA LEU A 27 -7.77 -6.94 2.67
C LEU A 27 -7.99 -5.80 1.66
N SER A 28 -9.21 -5.26 1.62
CA SER A 28 -9.54 -4.13 0.75
C SER A 28 -8.95 -2.84 1.34
N LEU A 29 -7.89 -2.30 0.74
CA LEU A 29 -7.23 -1.10 1.30
C LEU A 29 -8.20 0.09 1.36
N ARG A 30 -9.10 0.21 0.38
CA ARG A 30 -10.09 1.29 0.32
C ARG A 30 -11.13 1.19 1.42
N ASP A 31 -11.64 -0.01 1.70
CA ASP A 31 -12.64 -0.21 2.74
C ASP A 31 -12.06 0.08 4.13
N PHE A 32 -10.73 0.00 4.28
CA PHE A 32 -10.00 0.33 5.49
C PHE A 32 -9.43 1.76 5.52
N GLY A 33 -9.96 2.65 4.69
CA GLY A 33 -9.72 4.09 4.78
C GLY A 33 -8.60 4.62 3.90
N LEU A 34 -8.10 3.85 2.93
CA LEU A 34 -7.23 4.37 1.88
C LEU A 34 -8.04 5.16 0.86
N ASP A 35 -8.11 6.47 1.05
CA ASP A 35 -8.71 7.41 0.08
C ASP A 35 -7.67 7.93 -0.94
N SER A 36 -8.09 8.84 -1.83
CA SER A 36 -7.21 9.40 -2.87
C SER A 36 -6.00 10.15 -2.31
N MET A 37 -6.13 10.83 -1.16
CA MET A 37 -5.03 11.56 -0.54
C MET A 37 -4.09 10.62 0.21
N GLY A 38 -4.65 9.64 0.92
CA GLY A 38 -3.93 8.55 1.58
C GLY A 38 -3.12 7.73 0.59
N MET A 39 -3.66 7.49 -0.61
CA MET A 39 -2.95 6.81 -1.70
C MET A 39 -1.70 7.57 -2.14
N VAL A 40 -1.80 8.88 -2.36
CA VAL A 40 -0.65 9.72 -2.73
C VAL A 40 0.40 9.75 -1.61
N ALA A 41 -0.02 9.85 -0.36
CA ALA A 41 0.88 9.82 0.79
C ALA A 41 1.56 8.45 0.98
N LEU A 42 0.81 7.36 0.78
CA LEU A 42 1.34 6.00 0.82
C LEU A 42 2.38 5.80 -0.29
N LEU A 43 2.07 6.23 -1.50
CA LEU A 43 2.98 6.15 -2.64
C LEU A 43 4.30 6.88 -2.35
N SER A 44 4.23 8.13 -1.90
CA SER A 44 5.42 8.89 -1.50
C SER A 44 6.25 8.15 -0.45
N SER A 45 5.59 7.53 0.53
CA SER A 45 6.26 6.78 1.59
C SER A 45 6.91 5.47 1.09
N LEU A 46 6.28 4.81 0.11
CA LEU A 46 6.83 3.61 -0.53
C LEU A 46 8.04 3.95 -1.41
N GLU A 47 7.95 5.00 -2.22
CA GLU A 47 9.07 5.49 -3.03
C GLU A 47 10.28 5.84 -2.15
N GLU A 48 10.08 6.59 -1.08
CA GLU A 48 11.13 6.97 -0.14
C GLU A 48 11.74 5.74 0.57
N LYS A 49 10.89 4.83 1.04
CA LYS A 49 11.33 3.66 1.82
C LYS A 49 12.09 2.63 0.97
N TYR A 50 11.67 2.43 -0.28
CA TYR A 50 12.16 1.36 -1.13
C TYR A 50 13.03 1.84 -2.29
N GLY A 51 13.18 3.15 -2.48
CA GLY A 51 13.99 3.73 -3.55
C GLY A 51 13.43 3.51 -4.95
N VAL A 52 12.11 3.31 -5.06
CA VAL A 52 11.40 3.09 -6.32
C VAL A 52 10.68 4.36 -6.78
N ARG A 53 10.19 4.36 -8.01
CA ARG A 53 9.34 5.42 -8.58
C ARG A 53 8.11 4.79 -9.21
N PHE A 54 6.92 5.12 -8.73
CA PHE A 54 5.67 4.70 -9.33
C PHE A 54 5.37 5.62 -10.52
N VAL A 55 5.27 5.05 -11.72
CA VAL A 55 5.00 5.78 -12.97
C VAL A 55 3.92 5.09 -13.80
N ASP A 56 3.21 5.86 -14.62
CA ASP A 56 2.23 5.37 -15.60
C ASP A 56 1.20 4.40 -14.97
N ASP A 57 1.19 3.14 -15.45
CA ASP A 57 0.24 2.09 -15.05
C ASP A 57 0.34 1.71 -13.56
N ALA A 58 1.46 2.03 -12.90
CA ALA A 58 1.68 1.84 -11.47
C ALA A 58 0.64 2.57 -10.61
N LEU A 59 0.19 3.74 -11.09
CA LEU A 59 -0.74 4.63 -10.40
C LEU A 59 -2.20 4.18 -10.53
N HIS A 60 -2.45 3.08 -11.26
CA HIS A 60 -3.80 2.61 -11.46
C HIS A 60 -4.42 2.20 -10.13
N ILE A 61 -5.67 2.63 -9.92
CA ILE A 61 -6.38 2.49 -8.65
C ILE A 61 -6.60 1.02 -8.24
N ASP A 62 -6.49 0.10 -9.19
CA ASP A 62 -6.58 -1.35 -8.99
C ASP A 62 -5.32 -1.93 -8.35
N ASN A 63 -4.15 -1.30 -8.55
CA ASN A 63 -2.91 -1.70 -7.86
C ASN A 63 -2.99 -1.44 -6.36
N PHE A 64 -3.91 -0.57 -5.93
CA PHE A 64 -4.18 -0.24 -4.54
C PHE A 64 -5.43 -0.97 -4.00
N ALA A 65 -5.89 -2.03 -4.67
CA ALA A 65 -7.04 -2.80 -4.21
C ALA A 65 -6.72 -3.57 -2.92
N THR A 66 -5.59 -4.29 -2.89
CA THR A 66 -5.19 -5.15 -1.77
C THR A 66 -3.69 -5.03 -1.46
N PRO A 67 -3.24 -5.38 -0.23
CA PRO A 67 -1.82 -5.44 0.12
C PRO A 67 -0.99 -6.27 -0.86
N THR A 68 -1.53 -7.41 -1.31
CA THR A 68 -0.82 -8.31 -2.23
C THR A 68 -0.59 -7.67 -3.58
N THR A 69 -1.63 -7.06 -4.17
CA THR A 69 -1.50 -6.39 -5.47
C THR A 69 -0.49 -5.25 -5.37
N LEU A 70 -0.59 -4.40 -4.35
CA LEU A 70 0.32 -3.29 -4.15
C LEU A 70 1.78 -3.74 -3.95
N TRP A 71 1.99 -4.79 -3.16
CA TRP A 71 3.32 -5.37 -2.96
C TRP A 71 3.91 -5.93 -4.26
N ASN A 72 3.10 -6.64 -5.04
CA ASN A 72 3.55 -7.18 -6.34
C ASN A 72 3.90 -6.06 -7.32
N THR A 73 3.12 -4.98 -7.34
CA THR A 73 3.42 -3.77 -8.13
C THR A 73 4.75 -3.16 -7.70
N LEU A 74 5.00 -3.05 -6.39
CA LEU A 74 6.25 -2.51 -5.85
C LEU A 74 7.47 -3.39 -6.21
N GLU A 75 7.37 -4.71 -6.05
CA GLU A 75 8.45 -5.64 -6.35
C GLU A 75 8.77 -5.67 -7.86
N ALA A 76 7.79 -5.44 -8.73
CA ALA A 76 8.02 -5.34 -10.17
C ALA A 76 8.84 -4.10 -10.59
N MET A 77 8.99 -3.11 -9.70
CA MET A 77 9.74 -1.86 -9.96
C MET A 77 11.13 -1.84 -9.32
N ARG A 78 11.46 -2.85 -8.52
CA ARG A 78 12.73 -2.96 -7.81
C ARG A 78 13.83 -3.59 -8.67
#